data_AF-A0A2M9Q1H6-F1
#
_entry.id   AF-A0A2M9Q1H6-F1
#
_cell.length_a   1.000
_cell.length_b   1.000
_cell.length_c   1.000
_cell.angle_alpha   90.00
_cell.angle_beta   90.00
_cell.angle_gamma   90.00
#
_symmetry.space_group_name_H-M   'P 1'
#
loop_
_entity.id
_entity.type
_entity.pdbx_description
1 polymer ?
#
loop_
_entity_poly.entity_id
_entity_poly.type
_entity_poly.pdbx_seq_one_letter_code
_entity_poly.pdbx_strand_id
1 'polypeptide(L)'
;MKKRLIISVSLITLLIAFIWLMSEKSTSHSEPQEALFSIDYDLSLIPSYKINDKALFFFIKNTNNLGAVYVQKGILGWKAGMLTWSPMDVERAYEKLNGYQIHGDNLIYGLIKQGNDRIVEIDGDRASMLNLAMLPPSEVEKLRLEGLYIWYFESDKPLKGEEIKLFNKDTGEELDRLEL
;
A
#
# COMPACT_ATOMS: atom_id res chain seq x y z
N MET A 1 18.33 -25.49 45.71
CA MET A 1 18.77 -24.49 44.71
C MET A 1 17.99 -24.57 43.39
N LYS A 2 17.86 -25.74 42.74
CA LYS A 2 17.15 -25.89 41.45
C LYS A 2 15.70 -25.34 41.44
N LYS A 3 14.90 -25.59 42.48
CA LYS A 3 13.50 -25.08 42.57
C LYS A 3 13.41 -23.54 42.60
N ARG A 4 14.31 -22.85 43.32
CA ARG A 4 14.34 -21.38 43.37
C ARG A 4 14.76 -20.78 42.02
N LEU A 5 15.72 -21.41 41.35
CA LEU A 5 16.13 -21.04 40.00
C LEU A 5 14.99 -21.17 38.99
N ILE A 6 14.24 -22.28 39.02
CA ILE A 6 13.08 -22.52 38.12
C ILE A 6 11.99 -21.46 38.35
N ILE A 7 11.70 -21.13 39.61
CA ILE A 7 10.71 -20.09 39.95
C ILE A 7 11.17 -18.72 39.44
N SER A 8 12.43 -18.35 39.67
CA SER A 8 12.98 -17.08 39.19
C SER A 8 12.97 -16.98 37.66
N VAL A 9 13.37 -18.04 36.94
CA VAL A 9 13.31 -18.08 35.47
C VAL A 9 11.87 -17.95 34.99
N SER A 10 10.93 -18.69 35.59
CA SER A 10 9.52 -18.64 35.23
C SER A 10 8.93 -17.25 35.43
N LEU A 11 9.29 -16.57 36.52
CA LEU A 11 8.83 -15.21 36.82
C LEU A 11 9.40 -14.19 35.82
N ILE A 12 10.68 -14.32 35.45
CA ILE A 12 11.31 -13.46 34.44
C ILE A 12 10.63 -13.67 33.09
N THR A 13 10.39 -14.91 32.68
CA THR A 13 9.68 -15.21 31.43
C THR A 13 8.27 -14.64 31.43
N LEU A 14 7.55 -14.73 32.56
CA LEU A 14 6.20 -14.15 32.69
C LEU A 14 6.24 -12.62 32.56
N LEU A 15 7.22 -11.97 33.17
CA LEU A 15 7.38 -10.51 33.10
C LEU A 15 7.69 -10.05 31.66
N ILE A 16 8.59 -10.75 30.97
CA ILE A 16 8.93 -10.47 29.56
C ILE A 16 7.68 -10.65 28.68
N ALA A 17 6.93 -11.74 28.86
CA ALA A 17 5.69 -11.98 28.13
C ALA A 17 4.65 -10.89 28.39
N PHE A 18 4.53 -10.40 29.64
CA PHE A 18 3.61 -9.32 30.00
C PHE A 18 4.00 -7.99 29.37
N ILE A 19 5.28 -7.61 29.41
CA ILE A 19 5.79 -6.39 28.76
C ILE A 19 5.55 -6.46 27.25
N TRP A 20 5.83 -7.62 26.64
CA TRP A 20 5.59 -7.84 25.21
C TRP A 20 4.10 -7.70 24.86
N LEU A 21 3.21 -8.30 25.64
CA LEU A 21 1.76 -8.20 25.45
C LEU A 21 1.25 -6.75 25.54
N MET A 22 1.76 -5.98 26.50
CA MET A 22 1.39 -4.57 26.66
C MET A 22 1.88 -3.71 25.48
N SER A 23 3.11 -3.94 25.01
CA SER A 23 3.66 -3.27 23.83
C SER A 23 2.85 -3.58 22.57
N GLU A 24 2.53 -4.86 22.38
CA GLU A 24 1.76 -5.32 21.21
C GLU A 24 0.34 -4.74 21.22
N LYS A 25 -0.32 -4.72 22.39
CA LYS A 25 -1.66 -4.13 22.53
C LYS A 25 -1.66 -2.62 22.27
N SER A 26 -0.62 -1.89 22.71
CA SER A 26 -0.55 -0.44 22.54
C SER A 26 -0.40 0.01 21.09
N THR A 27 0.03 -0.89 20.20
CA THR A 27 0.27 -0.60 18.77
C THR A 27 -0.73 -1.29 17.85
N SER A 28 -1.71 -2.01 18.43
CA SER A 28 -2.75 -2.72 17.71
C SER A 28 -4.08 -1.96 17.77
N HIS A 29 -4.78 -1.91 16.66
CA HIS A 29 -6.02 -1.15 16.52
C HIS A 29 -7.19 -2.02 16.05
N SER A 30 -8.41 -1.52 16.20
CA SER A 30 -9.62 -2.31 15.90
C SER A 30 -9.87 -2.40 14.39
N GLU A 31 -9.59 -1.29 13.70
CA GLU A 31 -9.71 -1.19 12.24
C GLU A 31 -8.37 -0.84 11.58
N PRO A 32 -8.15 -1.25 10.32
CA PRO A 32 -6.88 -1.01 9.65
C PRO A 32 -6.59 0.48 9.41
N GLN A 33 -7.63 1.30 9.20
CA GLN A 33 -7.46 2.75 9.04
C GLN A 33 -6.99 3.42 10.34
N GLU A 34 -7.48 2.96 11.49
CA GLU A 34 -7.03 3.45 12.80
C GLU A 34 -5.53 3.20 13.01
N ALA A 35 -5.05 2.02 12.57
CA ALA A 35 -3.63 1.68 12.63
C ALA A 35 -2.76 2.57 11.73
N LEU A 36 -3.31 3.15 10.67
CA LEU A 36 -2.61 4.08 9.80
C LEU A 36 -2.62 5.49 10.38
N PHE A 37 -3.77 5.95 10.86
CA PHE A 37 -3.90 7.27 11.47
C PHE A 37 -3.12 7.41 12.79
N SER A 38 -2.81 6.30 13.48
CA SER A 38 -1.92 6.33 14.65
C SER A 38 -0.46 6.65 14.29
N ILE A 39 -0.04 6.39 13.06
CA ILE A 39 1.29 6.75 12.54
C ILE A 39 1.28 8.19 12.03
N ASP A 40 0.28 8.54 11.22
CA ASP A 40 0.16 9.86 10.60
C ASP A 40 -1.33 10.16 10.34
N TYR A 41 -1.86 11.17 11.03
CA TYR A 41 -3.29 11.51 10.97
C TYR A 41 -3.65 12.33 9.72
N ASP A 42 -2.66 12.88 9.00
CA ASP A 42 -2.86 13.75 7.84
C ASP A 42 -2.87 12.97 6.49
N LEU A 43 -2.94 11.64 6.55
CA LEU A 43 -3.02 10.77 5.38
C LEU A 43 -4.41 10.82 4.75
N SER A 44 -4.48 11.06 3.45
CA SER A 44 -5.70 10.80 2.68
C SER A 44 -5.66 9.35 2.19
N LEU A 45 -6.44 8.48 2.82
CA LEU A 45 -6.40 7.03 2.58
C LEU A 45 -7.23 6.64 1.35
N ILE A 46 -6.67 5.79 0.52
CA ILE A 46 -7.28 5.25 -0.70
C ILE A 46 -7.32 3.73 -0.54
N PRO A 47 -8.46 3.15 -0.10
CA PRO A 47 -8.54 1.72 0.14
C PRO A 47 -8.47 0.95 -1.17
N SER A 48 -7.59 -0.06 -1.22
CA SER A 48 -7.51 -0.99 -2.36
C SER A 48 -8.32 -2.26 -2.05
N TYR A 49 -7.89 -3.03 -1.05
CA TYR A 49 -8.64 -4.19 -0.55
C TYR A 49 -8.40 -4.45 0.93
N LYS A 50 -9.30 -5.23 1.53
CA LYS A 50 -9.19 -5.84 2.86
C LYS A 50 -9.65 -7.29 2.73
N ILE A 51 -8.71 -8.24 2.77
CA ILE A 51 -8.97 -9.68 2.58
C ILE A 51 -8.31 -10.43 3.73
N ASN A 52 -9.11 -11.22 4.46
CA ASN A 52 -8.66 -11.95 5.65
C ASN A 52 -7.97 -11.01 6.65
N ASP A 53 -6.70 -11.30 6.94
CA ASP A 53 -5.86 -10.58 7.90
C ASP A 53 -4.89 -9.59 7.22
N LYS A 54 -5.13 -9.24 5.95
CA LYS A 54 -4.31 -8.28 5.19
C LYS A 54 -5.19 -7.20 4.55
N ALA A 55 -4.72 -5.97 4.56
CA ALA A 55 -5.29 -4.87 3.81
C ALA A 55 -4.20 -4.08 3.10
N LEU A 56 -4.51 -3.59 1.90
CA LEU A 56 -3.66 -2.66 1.15
C LEU A 56 -4.37 -1.31 1.07
N PHE A 57 -3.64 -0.27 1.47
CA PHE A 57 -4.05 1.11 1.27
C PHE A 57 -2.98 1.81 0.43
N PHE A 58 -3.45 2.57 -0.56
CA PHE A 58 -2.69 3.68 -1.08
C PHE A 58 -3.01 4.91 -0.23
N PHE A 59 -2.14 5.92 -0.26
CA PHE A 59 -2.41 7.16 0.45
C PHE A 59 -1.75 8.35 -0.22
N ILE A 60 -2.35 9.52 -0.05
CA ILE A 60 -1.72 10.81 -0.35
C ILE A 60 -1.24 11.45 0.96
N LYS A 61 0.04 11.79 1.02
CA LYS A 61 0.68 12.51 2.12
C LYS A 61 1.11 13.90 1.69
N ASN A 62 0.88 14.91 2.53
CA ASN A 62 1.24 16.31 2.29
C ASN A 62 0.78 16.82 0.92
N THR A 63 -0.44 16.44 0.50
CA THR A 63 -1.12 16.78 -0.76
C THR A 63 -0.46 16.35 -2.08
N ASN A 64 0.83 15.99 -2.08
CA ASN A 64 1.56 15.72 -3.30
C ASN A 64 2.48 14.50 -3.25
N ASN A 65 2.33 13.59 -2.28
CA ASN A 65 3.10 12.34 -2.24
C ASN A 65 2.17 11.16 -2.27
N LEU A 66 2.33 10.28 -3.25
CA LEU A 66 1.61 9.02 -3.31
C LEU A 66 2.45 7.95 -2.63
N GLY A 67 1.81 7.16 -1.78
CA GLY A 67 2.43 6.02 -1.14
C GLY A 67 1.51 4.81 -1.06
N ALA A 68 2.08 3.71 -0.59
CA ALA A 68 1.41 2.45 -0.35
C ALA A 68 1.82 1.88 1.01
N VAL A 69 0.91 1.11 1.60
CA VAL A 69 1.13 0.47 2.90
C VAL A 69 0.25 -0.76 3.04
N TYR A 70 0.85 -1.84 3.53
CA TYR A 70 0.11 -2.99 4.02
C TYR A 70 -0.23 -2.83 5.49
N VAL A 71 -1.45 -3.23 5.84
CA VAL A 71 -1.90 -3.36 7.22
C VAL A 71 -2.22 -4.82 7.48
N GLN A 72 -1.70 -5.37 8.57
CA GLN A 72 -1.87 -6.78 8.91
C GLN A 72 -2.60 -6.93 10.24
N LYS A 73 -3.49 -7.91 10.33
CA LYS A 73 -4.22 -8.25 11.55
C LYS A 73 -3.46 -9.32 12.31
N GLY A 74 -3.01 -8.98 13.51
CA GLY A 74 -2.51 -9.92 14.51
C GLY A 74 -3.60 -10.34 15.50
N ILE A 75 -3.20 -11.15 16.49
CA ILE A 75 -4.09 -11.65 17.55
C ILE A 75 -4.72 -10.51 18.37
N LEU A 76 -4.03 -9.37 18.49
CA LEU A 76 -4.45 -8.23 19.30
C LEU A 76 -5.08 -7.08 18.48
N GLY A 77 -5.12 -7.17 17.16
CA GLY A 77 -5.67 -6.14 16.28
C GLY A 77 -4.82 -5.87 15.04
N TRP A 78 -5.17 -4.82 14.31
CA TRP A 78 -4.48 -4.37 13.10
C TRP A 78 -3.25 -3.54 13.41
N LYS A 79 -2.19 -3.74 12.64
CA LYS A 79 -0.94 -3.00 12.70
C LYS A 79 -0.53 -2.58 11.31
N ALA A 80 -0.17 -1.32 11.16
CA ALA A 80 0.36 -0.79 9.92
C ALA A 80 1.82 -1.23 9.74
N GLY A 81 2.17 -1.62 8.52
CA GLY A 81 3.55 -1.82 8.10
C GLY A 81 4.28 -0.50 7.93
N MET A 82 5.48 -0.58 7.33
CA MET A 82 6.23 0.63 6.97
C MET A 82 5.48 1.40 5.89
N LEU A 83 5.35 2.72 6.04
CA LEU A 83 4.84 3.59 5.00
C LEU A 83 6.00 3.96 4.07
N THR A 84 5.80 3.81 2.76
CA THR A 84 6.73 4.34 1.75
C THR A 84 5.94 5.21 0.78
N TRP A 85 6.52 6.35 0.40
CA TRP A 85 5.89 7.28 -0.50
C TRP A 85 6.95 8.01 -1.32
N SER A 86 6.52 8.52 -2.47
CA SER A 86 7.32 9.39 -3.33
C SER A 86 6.50 10.57 -3.82
N PRO A 87 7.15 11.69 -4.18
CA PRO A 87 6.46 12.83 -4.77
C PRO A 87 5.68 12.43 -6.03
N MET A 88 4.47 12.95 -6.13
CA MET A 88 3.69 12.97 -7.35
C MET A 88 4.18 14.11 -8.24
N ASP A 89 4.32 13.84 -9.52
CA ASP A 89 4.65 14.83 -10.53
C ASP A 89 3.36 15.52 -11.00
N VAL A 90 2.89 16.51 -10.25
CA VAL A 90 1.59 17.18 -10.51
C VAL A 90 1.51 17.88 -11.88
N GLU A 91 2.64 18.13 -12.53
CA GLU A 91 2.69 18.68 -13.89
C GLU A 91 2.66 17.60 -14.97
N ARG A 92 2.84 16.33 -14.58
CA ARG A 92 2.77 15.21 -15.51
C ARG A 92 1.36 15.03 -16.03
N ALA A 93 1.27 14.74 -17.33
CA ALA A 93 0.00 14.40 -17.95
C ALA A 93 -0.52 13.01 -17.54
N TYR A 94 0.34 12.14 -16.98
CA TYR A 94 0.08 10.74 -16.61
C TYR A 94 -0.46 9.88 -17.77
N GLU A 95 0.00 10.19 -18.98
CA GLU A 95 -0.35 9.48 -20.20
C GLU A 95 0.54 8.23 -20.43
N LYS A 96 1.62 8.08 -19.66
CA LYS A 96 2.69 7.07 -19.82
C LYS A 96 2.97 6.36 -18.49
N LEU A 97 3.72 5.26 -18.53
CA LEU A 97 4.03 4.39 -17.37
C LEU A 97 5.13 4.93 -16.44
N ASN A 98 5.79 6.02 -16.82
CA ASN A 98 6.91 6.55 -16.06
C ASN A 98 6.49 6.97 -14.63
N GLY A 99 7.47 6.98 -13.70
CA GLY A 99 7.26 7.34 -12.30
C GLY A 99 6.38 6.36 -11.52
N TYR A 100 6.43 5.09 -11.89
CA TYR A 100 6.00 4.01 -11.01
C TYR A 100 6.84 4.01 -9.71
N GLN A 101 6.29 3.38 -8.69
CA GLN A 101 6.90 3.21 -7.39
C GLN A 101 6.87 1.73 -7.01
N ILE A 102 7.87 1.32 -6.21
CA ILE A 102 7.95 -0.02 -5.65
C ILE A 102 7.81 0.10 -4.13
N HIS A 103 6.98 -0.76 -3.52
CA HIS A 103 6.84 -0.87 -2.07
C HIS A 103 7.22 -2.29 -1.63
N GLY A 104 8.26 -2.37 -0.80
CA GLY A 104 8.91 -3.65 -0.49
C GLY A 104 9.56 -4.23 -1.75
N ASP A 105 9.48 -5.55 -1.91
CA ASP A 105 10.02 -6.23 -3.09
C ASP A 105 8.94 -6.64 -4.10
N ASN A 106 7.66 -6.52 -3.74
CA ASN A 106 6.59 -7.28 -4.38
C ASN A 106 5.43 -6.42 -4.90
N LEU A 107 5.33 -5.15 -4.53
CA LEU A 107 4.27 -4.25 -4.99
C LEU A 107 4.87 -3.18 -5.90
N ILE A 108 4.35 -3.10 -7.12
CA ILE A 108 4.59 -1.97 -8.02
C ILE A 108 3.28 -1.25 -8.30
N TYR A 109 3.33 0.07 -8.36
CA TYR A 109 2.16 0.90 -8.60
C TYR A 109 2.52 2.23 -9.23
N GLY A 110 1.56 2.85 -9.90
CA GLY A 110 1.74 4.16 -10.50
C GLY A 110 0.42 4.86 -10.78
N LEU A 111 0.49 6.14 -11.15
CA LEU A 111 -0.65 6.92 -11.58
C LEU A 111 -0.77 6.91 -13.09
N ILE A 112 -2.00 6.86 -13.57
CA ILE A 112 -2.31 6.94 -15.00
C ILE A 112 -3.66 7.64 -15.23
N LYS A 113 -3.78 8.39 -16.33
CA LYS A 113 -5.06 8.88 -16.83
C LYS A 113 -5.79 7.85 -17.66
N GLN A 114 -7.10 8.04 -17.84
CA GLN A 114 -7.94 7.23 -18.73
C GLN A 114 -7.89 5.72 -18.40
N GLY A 115 -7.84 5.37 -17.11
CA GLY A 115 -7.68 3.98 -16.68
C GLY A 115 -8.81 3.03 -17.10
N ASN A 116 -9.97 3.56 -17.53
CA ASN A 116 -11.05 2.74 -18.09
C ASN A 116 -10.73 2.19 -19.48
N ASP A 117 -9.91 2.91 -20.25
CA ASP A 117 -9.60 2.66 -21.66
C ASP A 117 -8.19 2.07 -21.82
N ARG A 118 -7.53 1.77 -20.70
CA ARG A 118 -6.14 1.33 -20.63
C ARG A 118 -6.01 0.03 -19.86
N ILE A 119 -5.02 -0.76 -20.26
CA ILE A 119 -4.59 -1.96 -19.53
C ILE A 119 -3.10 -1.80 -19.27
N VAL A 120 -2.69 -2.02 -18.01
CA VAL A 120 -1.29 -2.18 -17.65
C VAL A 120 -1.02 -3.66 -17.44
N GLU A 121 0.04 -4.17 -18.04
CA GLU A 121 0.50 -5.56 -17.87
C GLU A 121 1.94 -5.57 -17.37
N ILE A 122 2.26 -6.49 -16.47
CA ILE A 122 3.59 -6.76 -15.94
C ILE A 122 3.90 -8.22 -16.29
N ASP A 123 4.88 -8.45 -17.15
CA ASP A 123 5.24 -9.81 -17.62
C ASP A 123 4.05 -10.62 -18.20
N GLY A 124 3.07 -9.92 -18.77
CA GLY A 124 1.86 -10.51 -19.35
C GLY A 124 0.70 -10.71 -18.37
N ASP A 125 0.92 -10.47 -17.07
CA ASP A 125 -0.15 -10.45 -16.08
C ASP A 125 -0.74 -9.04 -15.94
N ARG A 126 -2.07 -8.96 -15.85
CA ARG A 126 -2.77 -7.67 -15.77
C ARG A 126 -2.66 -7.06 -14.39
N ALA A 127 -2.29 -5.78 -14.36
CA ALA A 127 -2.39 -4.95 -13.18
C ALA A 127 -3.84 -4.68 -12.80
N SER A 128 -4.07 -4.46 -11.52
CA SER A 128 -5.33 -3.94 -11.00
C SER A 128 -5.42 -2.43 -11.22
N MET A 129 -6.64 -1.94 -11.44
CA MET A 129 -6.94 -0.52 -11.69
C MET A 129 -7.89 0.01 -10.61
N LEU A 130 -7.50 1.11 -9.96
CA LEU A 130 -8.27 1.76 -8.91
C LEU A 130 -8.61 3.19 -9.31
N ASN A 131 -9.90 3.46 -9.53
CA ASN A 131 -10.38 4.80 -9.93
C ASN A 131 -10.36 5.76 -8.73
N LEU A 132 -9.60 6.85 -8.81
CA LEU A 132 -9.51 7.81 -7.71
C LEU A 132 -10.76 8.67 -7.52
N ALA A 133 -11.67 8.68 -8.50
CA ALA A 133 -12.99 9.29 -8.35
C ALA A 133 -13.90 8.56 -7.33
N MET A 134 -13.45 7.44 -6.75
CA MET A 134 -14.13 6.79 -5.63
C MET A 134 -14.01 7.57 -4.32
N LEU A 135 -13.05 8.49 -4.21
CA LEU A 135 -12.88 9.35 -3.04
C LEU A 135 -13.96 10.44 -2.99
N PRO A 136 -14.18 11.07 -1.81
CA PRO A 136 -15.08 12.21 -1.72
C PRO A 136 -14.73 13.30 -2.75
N PRO A 137 -15.71 13.89 -3.46
CA PRO A 137 -15.43 14.88 -4.51
C PRO A 137 -14.55 16.06 -4.05
N SER A 138 -14.73 16.51 -2.80
CA SER A 138 -13.91 17.57 -2.21
C SER A 138 -12.44 17.17 -2.04
N GLU A 139 -12.15 15.89 -1.80
CA GLU A 139 -10.77 15.39 -1.73
C GLU A 139 -10.18 15.24 -3.13
N VAL A 140 -10.96 14.74 -4.09
CA VAL A 140 -10.54 14.63 -5.49
C VAL A 140 -10.12 16.00 -6.02
N GLU A 141 -10.94 17.04 -5.79
CA GLU A 141 -10.64 18.41 -6.21
C GLU A 141 -9.42 18.99 -5.48
N LYS A 142 -9.39 18.88 -4.15
CA LYS A 142 -8.28 19.39 -3.33
C LYS A 142 -6.93 18.78 -3.72
N LEU A 143 -6.94 17.48 -4.05
CA LEU A 143 -5.74 16.71 -4.38
C LEU A 143 -5.47 16.60 -5.88
N ARG A 144 -6.32 17.20 -6.73
CA ARG A 144 -6.23 17.19 -8.20
C ARG A 144 -6.18 15.77 -8.79
N LEU A 145 -7.07 14.90 -8.31
CA LEU A 145 -7.12 13.47 -8.68
C LEU A 145 -8.10 13.16 -9.81
N GLU A 146 -8.64 14.19 -10.49
CA GLU A 146 -9.65 14.03 -11.52
C GLU A 146 -9.14 13.20 -12.70
N GLY A 147 -9.90 12.14 -13.02
CA GLY A 147 -9.59 11.25 -14.15
C GLY A 147 -8.33 10.41 -13.95
N LEU A 148 -7.72 10.43 -12.76
CA LEU A 148 -6.58 9.60 -12.40
C LEU A 148 -7.02 8.25 -11.83
N TYR A 149 -6.17 7.27 -12.11
CA TYR A 149 -6.27 5.90 -11.61
C TYR A 149 -4.93 5.54 -11.00
N ILE A 150 -4.97 4.71 -9.95
CA ILE A 150 -3.79 3.95 -9.54
C ILE A 150 -3.86 2.62 -10.27
N TRP A 151 -2.82 2.31 -11.04
CA TRP A 151 -2.56 0.94 -11.46
C TRP A 151 -1.61 0.30 -10.47
N TYR A 152 -1.80 -0.98 -10.14
CA TYR A 152 -0.90 -1.69 -9.25
C TYR A 152 -0.86 -3.18 -9.52
N PHE A 153 0.27 -3.80 -9.19
CA PHE A 153 0.49 -5.23 -9.33
C PHE A 153 1.24 -5.76 -8.11
N GLU A 154 0.72 -6.84 -7.53
CA GLU A 154 1.33 -7.58 -6.44
C GLU A 154 1.86 -8.92 -6.96
N SER A 155 3.14 -9.16 -6.77
CA SER A 155 3.79 -10.43 -7.09
C SER A 155 4.07 -11.24 -5.83
N ASP A 156 4.00 -12.56 -5.93
CA ASP A 156 4.47 -13.46 -4.88
C ASP A 156 6.00 -13.53 -4.81
N LYS A 157 6.68 -13.04 -5.85
CA LYS A 157 8.14 -13.02 -5.97
C LYS A 157 8.65 -11.58 -6.06
N PRO A 158 9.92 -11.33 -5.66
CA PRO A 158 10.54 -10.03 -5.88
C PRO A 158 10.50 -9.61 -7.34
N LEU A 159 10.09 -8.37 -7.59
CA LEU A 159 10.06 -7.75 -8.91
C LEU A 159 11.52 -7.47 -9.35
N LYS A 160 12.03 -8.25 -10.31
CA LYS A 160 13.34 -8.08 -10.93
C LYS A 160 13.29 -8.30 -12.44
N GLY A 161 13.49 -7.22 -13.20
CA GLY A 161 13.66 -7.27 -14.64
C GLY A 161 12.38 -7.58 -15.41
N GLU A 162 11.21 -7.43 -14.79
CA GLU A 162 9.93 -7.55 -15.47
C GLU A 162 9.70 -6.37 -16.43
N GLU A 163 8.91 -6.64 -17.45
CA GLU A 163 8.50 -5.66 -18.44
C GLU A 163 7.10 -5.13 -18.13
N ILE A 164 6.97 -3.81 -18.03
CA ILE A 164 5.69 -3.12 -17.84
C ILE A 164 5.22 -2.61 -19.19
N LYS A 165 4.03 -2.99 -19.61
CA LYS A 165 3.40 -2.55 -20.86
C LYS A 165 2.09 -1.85 -20.60
N LEU A 166 1.83 -0.84 -21.42
CA LEU A 166 0.57 -0.12 -21.45
C LEU A 166 -0.11 -0.37 -22.78
N PHE A 167 -1.37 -0.76 -22.73
CA PHE A 167 -2.17 -0.99 -23.92
C PHE A 167 -3.42 -0.12 -23.92
N ASN A 168 -3.87 0.24 -25.12
CA ASN A 168 -5.24 0.63 -25.34
C ASN A 168 -6.14 -0.62 -25.23
N LYS A 169 -7.15 -0.54 -24.37
CA LYS A 169 -8.04 -1.67 -24.07
C LYS A 169 -8.87 -2.12 -25.27
N ASP A 170 -9.30 -1.17 -26.10
CA ASP A 170 -10.23 -1.42 -27.20
C ASP A 170 -9.51 -1.88 -28.47
N THR A 171 -8.35 -1.29 -28.76
CA THR A 171 -7.58 -1.59 -29.99
C THR A 171 -6.51 -2.66 -29.78
N GLY A 172 -6.08 -2.89 -28.53
CA GLY A 172 -4.93 -3.75 -28.22
C GLY A 172 -3.58 -3.14 -28.62
N GLU A 173 -3.55 -1.87 -29.03
CA GLU A 173 -2.32 -1.16 -29.38
C GLU A 173 -1.45 -0.94 -28.14
N GLU A 174 -0.16 -1.25 -28.24
CA GLU A 174 0.84 -0.90 -27.22
C GLU A 174 1.11 0.61 -27.27
N LEU A 175 0.84 1.30 -26.17
CA LEU A 175 0.99 2.75 -26.03
C LEU A 175 2.32 3.15 -25.39
N ASP A 176 2.85 2.30 -24.50
CA ASP A 176 4.09 2.56 -23.77
C ASP A 176 4.69 1.26 -23.20
N ARG A 177 6.00 1.28 -22.91
CA ARG A 177 6.75 0.13 -22.39
C ARG A 177 7.91 0.60 -21.51
N LEU A 178 8.15 -0.11 -20.41
CA LEU A 178 9.29 0.08 -19.51
C LEU A 178 9.88 -1.26 -19.05
N GLU A 179 11.18 -1.26 -18.78
CA GLU A 179 11.89 -2.36 -18.11
C GLU A 179 12.18 -1.94 -16.66
N LEU A 180 12.00 -2.87 -15.71
CA LEU A 180 12.25 -2.70 -14.27
C LEU A 180 13.71 -2.88 -13.87
#